data_AF-A0A6A3MW45-F1
#
_entry.id   AF-A0A6A3MW45-F1
#
_cell.length_a   1.000
_cell.length_b   1.000
_cell.length_c   1.000
_cell.angle_alpha   90.00
_cell.angle_beta   90.00
_cell.angle_gamma   90.00
#
_symmetry.space_group_name_H-M   'P 1'
#
loop_
_entity.id
_entity.type
_entity.pdbx_description
1 polymer ?
#
loop_
_entity_poly.entity_id
_entity_poly.type
_entity_poly.pdbx_seq_one_letter_code
_entity_poly.pdbx_strand_id
1 'polypeptide(L)'
;MNSLDDFKKKDELAAPLTALARNFEWSDIGQAILDSLDKTHDDNSDVEFIPDSDTEDVVQETDDSRMKLALAIVDGLDTGDAQQALLKQAVEKASRLRQEDLCSSKVLHLLWKWVMRCGDKTMFDMVASKFEQTQPNLLQPVIESFSQQLGTVPASDDRFVALSAIANKRIEWLNSQLQALGQPFSWEMPDAYFPDNARIQAFLRGPETSMNTNGVRHFNGVGHARNYAKKWMREKQVNASFKLEAEGRGQSAYVIITKTRSWFSEHQKQLLKYKTELGLLSERFGIAEGAARSDTRKRARHE
;
A
#
# COMPACT_ATOMS: atom_id res chain seq x y z
N MET A 1 -14.98 13.99 16.93
CA MET A 1 -13.61 14.54 16.87
C MET A 1 -12.76 13.97 18.02
N ASN A 2 -12.84 12.65 18.28
CA ASN A 2 -12.22 11.96 19.43
C ASN A 2 -11.16 10.91 19.05
N SER A 3 -10.90 10.72 17.75
CA SER A 3 -10.04 9.62 17.28
C SER A 3 -8.57 9.79 17.67
N LEU A 4 -8.01 11.01 17.60
CA LEU A 4 -6.58 11.25 17.88
C LEU A 4 -6.16 11.10 19.36
N ASP A 5 -7.08 11.31 20.31
CA ASP A 5 -6.77 11.19 21.74
C ASP A 5 -6.78 9.73 22.23
N ASP A 6 -7.58 8.86 21.62
CA ASP A 6 -7.60 7.43 21.95
C ASP A 6 -6.36 6.68 21.43
N PHE A 7 -5.81 7.09 20.29
CA PHE A 7 -4.57 6.51 19.77
C PHE A 7 -3.37 6.79 20.67
N LYS A 8 -3.25 8.02 21.20
CA LYS A 8 -2.16 8.37 22.13
C LYS A 8 -2.26 7.60 23.44
N LYS A 9 -3.47 7.45 23.99
CA LYS A 9 -3.69 6.69 25.22
C LYS A 9 -3.29 5.22 25.06
N LYS A 10 -3.51 4.59 23.89
CA LYS A 10 -3.18 3.18 23.67
C LYS A 10 -1.67 2.93 23.56
N ASP A 11 -0.90 3.83 22.95
CA ASP A 11 0.57 3.72 22.93
C ASP A 11 1.18 3.90 24.33
N GLU A 12 0.55 4.71 25.19
CA GLU A 12 0.94 4.88 26.60
C GLU A 12 0.70 3.62 27.46
N LEU A 13 -0.18 2.69 27.02
CA LEU A 13 -0.47 1.45 27.76
C LEU A 13 0.57 0.35 27.55
N ALA A 14 1.39 0.42 26.49
CA ALA A 14 2.37 -0.62 26.20
C ALA A 14 3.38 -0.78 27.36
N ALA A 15 3.97 0.32 27.83
CA ALA A 15 5.00 0.27 28.88
C ALA A 15 4.48 -0.26 30.24
N PRO A 16 3.33 0.21 30.77
CA PRO A 16 2.73 -0.38 31.97
C PRO A 16 2.41 -1.88 31.82
N LEU A 17 1.85 -2.30 30.68
CA LEU A 17 1.51 -3.71 30.43
C LEU A 17 2.77 -4.58 30.30
N THR A 18 3.81 -4.09 29.65
CA THR A 18 5.13 -4.74 29.64
C THR A 18 5.70 -4.88 31.05
N ALA A 19 5.59 -3.85 31.89
CA ALA A 19 6.07 -3.91 33.27
C ALA A 19 5.29 -4.94 34.11
N LEU A 20 3.98 -5.05 33.94
CA LEU A 20 3.18 -6.09 34.59
C LEU A 20 3.61 -7.49 34.13
N ALA A 21 3.72 -7.71 32.82
CA ALA A 21 4.14 -8.99 32.25
C ALA A 21 5.57 -9.41 32.64
N ARG A 22 6.44 -8.47 33.03
CA ARG A 22 7.79 -8.75 33.55
C ARG A 22 7.83 -9.05 35.04
N ASN A 23 6.92 -8.48 35.82
CA ASN A 23 6.98 -8.51 37.28
C ASN A 23 6.09 -9.59 37.92
N PHE A 24 5.14 -10.15 37.17
CA PHE A 24 4.21 -11.18 37.63
C PHE A 24 4.33 -12.45 36.80
N GLU A 25 3.98 -13.59 37.39
CA GLU A 25 3.95 -14.86 36.66
C GLU A 25 2.86 -14.84 35.59
N TRP A 26 3.20 -15.26 34.37
CA TRP A 26 2.27 -15.22 33.23
C TRP A 26 0.99 -16.04 33.48
N SER A 27 1.07 -17.11 34.28
CA SER A 27 -0.08 -17.92 34.70
C SER A 27 -1.13 -17.11 35.47
N ASP A 28 -0.73 -16.07 36.19
CA ASP A 28 -1.62 -15.30 37.06
C ASP A 28 -2.31 -14.16 36.31
N ILE A 29 -1.60 -13.54 35.36
CA ILE A 29 -2.03 -12.30 34.71
C ILE A 29 -2.28 -12.43 33.20
N GLY A 30 -1.81 -13.51 32.58
CA GLY A 30 -1.74 -13.65 31.12
C GLY A 30 -3.10 -13.55 30.45
N GLN A 31 -4.09 -14.27 30.96
CA GLN A 31 -5.44 -14.25 30.40
C GLN A 31 -6.07 -12.86 30.48
N ALA A 32 -5.91 -12.15 31.61
CA ALA A 32 -6.47 -10.81 31.78
C ALA A 32 -5.86 -9.79 30.79
N ILE A 33 -4.56 -9.91 30.52
CA ILE A 33 -3.87 -9.08 29.52
C ILE A 33 -4.39 -9.40 28.11
N LEU A 34 -4.48 -10.69 27.75
CA LEU A 34 -4.99 -11.12 26.45
C LEU A 34 -6.42 -10.64 26.23
N ASP A 35 -7.30 -10.80 27.22
CA ASP A 35 -8.70 -10.36 27.15
C ASP A 35 -8.81 -8.84 26.98
N SER A 36 -7.96 -8.07 27.67
CA SER A 36 -7.91 -6.61 27.53
C SER A 36 -7.51 -6.16 26.12
N LEU A 37 -6.71 -6.98 25.42
CA LEU A 37 -6.30 -6.75 24.03
C LEU A 37 -7.36 -7.25 23.03
N ASP A 38 -8.20 -8.20 23.44
CA ASP A 38 -9.22 -8.80 22.58
C ASP A 38 -10.54 -8.03 22.57
N LYS A 39 -10.93 -7.41 23.70
CA LYS A 39 -12.16 -6.61 23.83
C LYS A 39 -12.26 -5.57 22.71
N THR A 40 -13.07 -5.88 21.71
CA THR A 40 -13.73 -4.89 20.88
C THR A 40 -14.56 -4.04 21.83
N HIS A 41 -14.40 -2.72 21.82
CA HIS A 41 -15.40 -1.89 22.47
C HIS A 41 -16.70 -2.09 21.70
N ASP A 42 -17.55 -3.00 22.18
CA ASP A 42 -18.99 -2.96 22.01
C ASP A 42 -19.57 -1.82 22.90
N ASP A 43 -18.94 -0.64 22.86
CA ASP A 43 -19.54 0.58 23.42
C ASP A 43 -20.50 1.13 22.37
N ASN A 44 -21.55 0.35 22.13
CA ASN A 44 -22.82 0.84 21.63
C ASN A 44 -23.95 0.24 22.48
N SER A 45 -23.78 0.26 23.81
CA SER A 45 -24.91 0.21 24.72
C SER A 45 -25.38 1.64 24.98
N ASP A 46 -26.66 1.85 24.70
CA ASP A 46 -27.50 2.99 25.10
C ASP A 46 -27.72 4.09 24.05
N VAL A 47 -28.10 3.70 22.83
CA VAL A 47 -29.13 4.45 22.09
C VAL A 47 -30.17 3.46 21.57
N GLU A 48 -31.38 3.49 22.14
CA GLU A 48 -32.56 2.83 21.55
C GLU A 48 -32.76 3.39 20.13
N PHE A 49 -32.30 2.64 19.12
CA PHE A 49 -32.54 2.98 17.71
C PHE A 49 -33.75 2.19 17.22
N ILE A 50 -34.80 2.94 16.89
CA ILE A 50 -36.02 2.43 16.24
C ILE A 50 -35.64 1.99 14.81
N PRO A 51 -36.01 0.78 14.36
CA PRO A 51 -35.55 0.26 13.08
C PRO A 51 -36.34 0.93 11.95
N ASP A 52 -35.67 1.73 11.12
CA ASP A 52 -36.13 2.00 9.76
C ASP A 52 -35.21 1.27 8.77
N SER A 53 -35.85 0.64 7.80
CA SER A 53 -35.28 -0.27 6.82
C SER A 53 -34.13 0.34 6.02
N ASP A 54 -33.18 -0.54 5.65
CA ASP A 54 -31.99 -0.32 4.79
C ASP A 54 -30.66 -0.22 5.56
N THR A 55 -30.36 -1.19 6.42
CA THR A 55 -29.00 -1.39 6.94
C THR A 55 -28.14 -2.12 5.91
N GLU A 56 -27.33 -1.34 5.19
CA GLU A 56 -26.05 -1.82 4.66
C GLU A 56 -25.19 -2.37 5.81
N ASP A 57 -24.51 -3.50 5.57
CA ASP A 57 -23.61 -4.14 6.53
C ASP A 57 -22.67 -3.10 7.18
N VAL A 58 -22.81 -2.93 8.51
CA VAL A 58 -21.89 -2.10 9.30
C VAL A 58 -20.52 -2.77 9.27
N VAL A 59 -19.66 -2.33 8.36
CA VAL A 59 -18.26 -2.74 8.29
C VAL A 59 -17.57 -2.22 9.55
N GLN A 60 -17.32 -3.11 10.52
CA GLN A 60 -16.45 -2.81 11.65
C GLN A 60 -15.08 -2.39 11.11
N GLU A 61 -14.68 -1.14 11.38
CA GLU A 61 -13.32 -0.66 11.14
C GLU A 61 -12.36 -1.46 12.02
N THR A 62 -11.75 -2.51 11.45
CA THR A 62 -10.66 -3.25 12.06
C THR A 62 -9.37 -2.44 11.91
N ASP A 63 -9.22 -1.43 12.77
CA ASP A 63 -7.97 -0.68 12.89
C ASP A 63 -6.84 -1.52 13.52
N ASP A 64 -5.59 -1.25 13.16
CA ASP A 64 -4.40 -2.02 13.55
C ASP A 64 -3.91 -1.70 14.99
N SER A 65 -4.60 -0.81 15.72
CA SER A 65 -4.32 -0.41 17.11
C SER A 65 -4.01 -1.58 18.05
N ARG A 66 -4.79 -2.66 18.01
CA ARG A 66 -4.62 -3.79 18.93
C ARG A 66 -3.38 -4.62 18.59
N MET A 67 -3.14 -4.83 17.30
CA MET A 67 -1.92 -5.47 16.81
C MET A 67 -0.69 -4.63 17.20
N LYS A 68 -0.77 -3.30 17.03
CA LYS A 68 0.28 -2.35 17.44
C LYS A 68 0.62 -2.48 18.92
N LEU A 69 -0.39 -2.42 19.80
CA LEU A 69 -0.19 -2.53 21.24
C LEU A 69 0.43 -3.89 21.62
N ALA A 70 -0.10 -5.00 21.08
CA ALA A 70 0.43 -6.33 21.32
C ALA A 70 1.91 -6.45 20.89
N LEU A 71 2.25 -5.99 19.68
CA LEU A 71 3.63 -6.01 19.17
C LEU A 71 4.57 -5.10 19.97
N ALA A 72 4.08 -3.96 20.46
CA ALA A 72 4.87 -3.08 21.32
C ALA A 72 5.19 -3.75 22.67
N ILE A 73 4.24 -4.48 23.26
CA ILE A 73 4.47 -5.24 24.48
C ILE A 73 5.46 -6.38 24.22
N VAL A 74 5.26 -7.16 23.15
CA VAL A 74 6.17 -8.22 22.70
C VAL A 74 7.59 -7.69 22.54
N ASP A 75 7.76 -6.49 21.97
CA ASP A 75 9.08 -5.88 21.76
C ASP A 75 9.84 -5.60 23.06
N GLY A 76 9.08 -5.37 24.14
CA GLY A 76 9.60 -5.17 25.48
C GLY A 76 9.72 -6.44 26.33
N LEU A 77 9.40 -7.64 25.83
CA LEU A 77 9.47 -8.87 26.62
C LEU A 77 10.64 -9.76 26.25
N ASP A 78 11.24 -10.39 27.27
CA ASP A 78 12.19 -11.47 27.09
C ASP A 78 11.49 -12.70 26.48
N THR A 79 12.26 -13.56 25.82
CA THR A 79 11.73 -14.78 25.21
C THR A 79 11.13 -15.69 26.29
N GLY A 80 9.85 -16.03 26.14
CA GLY A 80 9.10 -16.89 27.07
C GLY A 80 7.62 -16.93 26.73
N ASP A 81 6.83 -17.57 27.61
CA ASP A 81 5.41 -17.85 27.39
C ASP A 81 4.58 -16.58 27.14
N ALA A 82 4.86 -15.51 27.90
CA ALA A 82 4.18 -14.22 27.75
C ALA A 82 4.40 -13.61 26.36
N GLN A 83 5.66 -13.61 25.89
CA GLN A 83 6.02 -13.09 24.57
C GLN A 83 5.35 -13.91 23.46
N GLN A 84 5.37 -15.24 23.56
CA GLN A 84 4.77 -16.12 22.56
C GLN A 84 3.25 -15.96 22.48
N ALA A 85 2.57 -15.90 23.62
CA ALA A 85 1.12 -15.75 23.67
C ALA A 85 0.67 -14.40 23.06
N LEU A 86 1.37 -13.31 23.39
CA LEU A 86 1.08 -11.99 22.83
C LEU A 86 1.43 -11.89 21.34
N LEU A 87 2.51 -12.53 20.90
CA LEU A 87 2.85 -12.60 19.48
C LEU A 87 1.78 -13.36 18.69
N LYS A 88 1.30 -14.49 19.23
CA LYS A 88 0.21 -15.25 18.63
C LYS A 88 -1.05 -14.39 18.47
N GLN A 89 -1.42 -13.64 19.51
CA GLN A 89 -2.55 -12.71 19.43
C GLN A 89 -2.32 -11.62 18.37
N ALA A 90 -1.12 -11.05 18.28
CA ALA A 90 -0.80 -10.07 17.25
C ALA A 90 -0.93 -10.65 15.83
N VAL A 91 -0.46 -11.88 15.61
CA VAL A 91 -0.58 -12.59 14.33
C VAL A 91 -2.05 -12.88 13.99
N GLU A 92 -2.85 -13.31 14.96
CA GLU A 92 -4.28 -13.53 14.77
C GLU A 92 -5.04 -12.24 14.44
N LYS A 93 -4.62 -11.10 15.01
CA LYS A 93 -5.20 -9.79 14.65
C LYS A 93 -4.74 -9.36 13.26
N ALA A 94 -3.47 -9.53 12.93
CA ALA A 94 -2.92 -9.22 11.60
C ALA A 94 -3.66 -9.98 10.49
N SER A 95 -4.00 -11.26 10.71
CA SER A 95 -4.70 -12.08 9.71
C SER A 95 -6.13 -11.59 9.43
N ARG A 96 -6.77 -10.91 10.39
CA ARG A 96 -8.13 -10.33 10.26
C ARG A 96 -8.15 -8.93 9.64
N LEU A 97 -7.02 -8.23 9.58
CA LEU A 97 -6.94 -6.89 8.98
C LEU A 97 -7.16 -6.93 7.46
N ARG A 98 -7.68 -5.84 6.91
CA ARG A 98 -7.69 -5.59 5.47
C ARG A 98 -6.25 -5.43 4.96
N GLN A 99 -6.04 -5.73 3.68
CA GLN A 99 -4.70 -5.74 3.10
C GLN A 99 -4.08 -4.34 3.12
N GLU A 100 -4.88 -3.31 2.87
CA GLU A 100 -4.48 -1.90 2.84
C GLU A 100 -4.04 -1.43 4.24
N ASP A 101 -4.81 -1.78 5.27
CA ASP A 101 -4.54 -1.41 6.66
C ASP A 101 -3.29 -2.12 7.17
N LEU A 102 -3.14 -3.42 6.88
CA LEU A 102 -1.96 -4.19 7.28
C LEU A 102 -0.68 -3.73 6.56
N CYS A 103 -0.74 -3.49 5.25
CA CYS A 103 0.45 -3.06 4.48
C CYS A 103 0.88 -1.63 4.78
N SER A 104 -0.03 -0.78 5.26
CA SER A 104 0.27 0.60 5.68
C SER A 104 0.64 0.72 7.17
N SER A 105 0.58 -0.39 7.91
CA SER A 105 0.87 -0.41 9.35
C SER A 105 2.33 -0.05 9.65
N LYS A 106 2.53 0.88 10.59
CA LYS A 106 3.87 1.33 11.04
C LYS A 106 4.65 0.27 11.81
N VAL A 107 3.95 -0.72 12.38
CA VAL A 107 4.55 -1.80 13.19
C VAL A 107 4.82 -3.08 12.38
N LEU A 108 4.67 -3.02 11.05
CA LEU A 108 4.89 -4.17 10.17
C LEU A 108 6.31 -4.76 10.34
N HIS A 109 7.31 -3.91 10.58
CA HIS A 109 8.67 -4.33 10.88
C HIS A 109 8.79 -5.13 12.19
N LEU A 110 7.99 -4.81 13.22
CA LEU A 110 7.95 -5.56 14.48
C LEU A 110 7.31 -6.93 14.27
N LEU A 111 6.21 -6.99 13.51
CA LEU A 111 5.56 -8.26 13.16
C LEU A 111 6.57 -9.22 12.53
N TRP A 112 7.26 -8.79 11.48
CA TRP A 112 8.26 -9.62 10.81
C TRP A 112 9.48 -9.92 11.68
N LYS A 113 9.98 -8.96 12.47
CA LYS A 113 11.08 -9.17 13.43
C LYS A 113 10.76 -10.34 14.36
N TRP A 114 9.58 -10.35 14.97
CA TRP A 114 9.23 -11.32 16.01
C TRP A 114 8.81 -12.66 15.45
N VAL A 115 8.02 -12.68 14.37
CA VAL A 115 7.62 -13.93 13.72
C VAL A 115 8.83 -14.67 13.14
N MET A 116 9.84 -13.96 12.65
CA MET A 116 11.11 -14.58 12.21
C MET A 116 11.94 -15.16 13.37
N ARG A 117 11.82 -14.61 14.59
CA ARG A 117 12.66 -14.99 15.75
C ARG A 117 12.03 -16.04 16.66
N CYS A 118 10.70 -16.11 16.71
CA CYS A 118 9.98 -16.94 17.68
C CYS A 118 10.14 -18.45 17.45
N GLY A 119 10.61 -18.88 16.27
CA GLY A 119 10.79 -20.29 15.92
C GLY A 119 9.50 -21.06 15.64
N ASP A 120 8.32 -20.45 15.85
CA ASP A 120 7.03 -21.05 15.53
C ASP A 120 6.73 -20.91 14.03
N LYS A 121 6.83 -22.04 13.32
CA LYS A 121 6.54 -22.10 11.89
C LYS A 121 5.09 -21.75 11.57
N THR A 122 4.13 -22.06 12.43
CA THR A 122 2.71 -21.82 12.18
C THR A 122 2.38 -20.33 12.19
N MET A 123 2.99 -19.57 13.10
CA MET A 123 2.84 -18.10 13.14
C MET A 123 3.49 -17.46 11.91
N PHE A 124 4.66 -17.97 11.49
CA PHE A 124 5.31 -17.51 10.26
C PHE A 124 4.47 -17.78 9.02
N ASP A 125 4.02 -19.01 8.83
CA ASP A 125 3.25 -19.42 7.66
C ASP A 125 1.94 -18.62 7.57
N MET A 126 1.26 -18.35 8.70
CA MET A 126 0.05 -17.54 8.72
C MET A 126 0.27 -16.11 8.20
N VAL A 127 1.35 -15.46 8.63
CA VAL A 127 1.69 -14.11 8.17
C VAL A 127 2.14 -14.14 6.71
N ALA A 128 3.00 -15.09 6.33
CA ALA A 128 3.48 -15.25 4.97
C ALA A 128 2.32 -15.48 3.98
N SER A 129 1.42 -16.43 4.27
CA SER A 129 0.26 -16.71 3.43
C SER A 129 -0.67 -15.51 3.26
N LYS A 130 -0.84 -14.66 4.29
CA LYS A 130 -1.63 -13.43 4.19
C LYS A 130 -1.02 -12.46 3.16
N PHE A 131 0.31 -12.31 3.15
CA PHE A 131 1.00 -11.45 2.20
C PHE A 131 1.14 -12.08 0.80
N GLU A 132 1.23 -13.40 0.69
CA GLU A 132 1.14 -14.09 -0.61
C GLU A 132 -0.20 -13.84 -1.30
N GLN A 133 -1.28 -13.70 -0.54
CA GLN A 133 -2.62 -13.38 -1.06
C GLN A 133 -2.85 -11.88 -1.28
N THR A 134 -1.90 -11.02 -0.89
CA THR A 134 -2.04 -9.56 -0.97
C THR A 134 -1.81 -9.04 -2.39
N GLN A 135 -2.50 -7.96 -2.76
CA GLN A 135 -2.33 -7.34 -4.08
C GLN A 135 -0.86 -6.88 -4.28
N PRO A 136 -0.24 -7.15 -5.45
CA PRO A 136 1.18 -6.86 -5.65
C PRO A 136 1.56 -5.38 -5.53
N ASN A 137 0.65 -4.46 -5.86
CA ASN A 137 0.85 -3.01 -5.73
C ASN A 137 1.06 -2.56 -4.27
N LEU A 138 0.55 -3.32 -3.29
CA LEU A 138 0.66 -3.04 -1.85
C LEU A 138 1.89 -3.67 -1.19
N LEU A 139 2.63 -4.55 -1.87
CA LEU A 139 3.68 -5.36 -1.25
C LEU A 139 4.99 -4.61 -0.96
N GLN A 140 5.21 -3.42 -1.52
CA GLN A 140 6.49 -2.71 -1.35
C GLN A 140 6.86 -2.49 0.14
N PRO A 141 5.99 -1.92 1.01
CA PRO A 141 6.32 -1.73 2.42
C PRO A 141 6.55 -3.06 3.15
N VAL A 142 5.84 -4.11 2.74
CA VAL A 142 6.00 -5.46 3.30
C VAL A 142 7.41 -5.98 3.02
N ILE A 143 7.85 -5.89 1.76
CA ILE A 143 9.18 -6.36 1.37
C ILE A 143 10.27 -5.57 2.05
N GLU A 144 10.13 -4.24 2.14
CA GLU A 144 11.07 -3.37 2.85
C GLU A 144 11.20 -3.76 4.35
N SER A 145 10.10 -4.18 4.98
CA SER A 145 10.08 -4.52 6.41
C SER A 145 10.82 -5.82 6.75
N PHE A 146 10.59 -6.93 6.04
CA PHE A 146 11.30 -8.18 6.28
C PHE A 146 12.70 -8.21 5.66
N SER A 147 12.94 -7.37 4.66
CA SER A 147 14.27 -7.15 4.06
C SER A 147 15.32 -6.79 5.12
N GLN A 148 14.96 -6.10 6.19
CA GLN A 148 15.94 -5.79 7.24
C GLN A 148 16.39 -7.02 8.04
N GLN A 149 15.53 -8.05 8.11
CA GLN A 149 15.76 -9.25 8.93
C GLN A 149 16.44 -10.40 8.15
N LEU A 150 16.42 -10.34 6.82
CA LEU A 150 16.88 -11.43 5.94
C LEU A 150 18.41 -11.55 5.81
N GLY A 151 19.21 -10.56 6.22
CA GLY A 151 20.67 -10.57 6.03
C GLY A 151 21.39 -11.74 6.70
N THR A 152 20.73 -12.42 7.65
CA THR A 152 21.27 -13.54 8.42
C THR A 152 20.65 -14.90 8.08
N VAL A 153 19.68 -14.95 7.15
CA VAL A 153 18.91 -16.17 6.85
C VAL A 153 19.48 -16.85 5.61
N PRO A 154 19.86 -18.15 5.67
CA PRO A 154 20.33 -18.88 4.50
C PRO A 154 19.27 -18.97 3.40
N ALA A 155 19.69 -18.96 2.13
CA ALA A 155 18.77 -19.09 0.99
C ALA A 155 18.01 -20.43 0.95
N SER A 156 18.54 -21.46 1.62
CA SER A 156 17.89 -22.77 1.74
C SER A 156 16.88 -22.87 2.89
N ASP A 157 16.70 -21.82 3.68
CA ASP A 157 15.73 -21.78 4.77
C ASP A 157 14.30 -21.62 4.20
N ASP A 158 13.35 -22.44 4.65
CA ASP A 158 11.95 -22.38 4.24
C ASP A 158 11.37 -20.96 4.34
N ARG A 159 11.80 -20.17 5.33
CA ARG A 159 11.36 -18.78 5.50
C ARG A 159 11.88 -17.89 4.38
N PHE A 160 13.12 -18.11 3.93
CA PHE A 160 13.66 -17.38 2.79
C PHE A 160 12.89 -17.71 1.53
N VAL A 161 12.51 -18.98 1.33
CA VAL A 161 11.69 -19.41 0.19
C VAL A 161 10.33 -18.72 0.18
N ALA A 162 9.62 -18.72 1.32
CA ALA A 162 8.32 -18.05 1.44
C ALA A 162 8.41 -16.53 1.20
N LEU A 163 9.41 -15.86 1.79
CA LEU A 163 9.62 -14.43 1.58
C LEU A 163 10.01 -14.10 0.13
N SER A 164 10.75 -14.99 -0.53
CA SER A 164 11.08 -14.87 -1.95
C SER A 164 9.83 -15.00 -2.83
N ALA A 165 8.87 -15.85 -2.49
CA ALA A 165 7.60 -15.96 -3.21
C ALA A 165 6.82 -14.63 -3.18
N ILE A 166 6.75 -13.97 -2.02
CA ILE A 166 6.13 -12.64 -1.88
C ILE A 166 6.86 -11.60 -2.74
N ALA A 167 8.21 -11.59 -2.71
CA ALA A 167 9.01 -10.68 -3.51
C ALA A 167 8.86 -10.93 -5.02
N ASN A 168 8.79 -12.18 -5.45
CA ASN A 168 8.61 -12.56 -6.86
C ASN A 168 7.26 -12.08 -7.40
N LYS A 169 6.19 -12.16 -6.61
CA LYS A 169 4.88 -11.59 -6.99
C LYS A 169 4.96 -10.09 -7.27
N ARG A 170 5.74 -9.35 -6.47
CA ARG A 170 6.00 -7.92 -6.71
C ARG A 170 6.86 -7.71 -7.97
N ILE A 171 7.89 -8.52 -8.17
CA ILE A 171 8.76 -8.46 -9.37
C ILE A 171 7.95 -8.65 -10.66
N GLU A 172 7.09 -9.67 -10.72
CA GLU A 172 6.21 -9.93 -11.86
C GLU A 172 5.30 -8.73 -12.15
N TRP A 173 4.70 -8.16 -11.10
CA TRP A 173 3.90 -6.96 -11.24
C TRP A 173 4.71 -5.77 -11.74
N LEU A 174 5.89 -5.51 -11.19
CA LEU A 174 6.78 -4.43 -11.65
C LEU A 174 7.15 -4.59 -13.13
N ASN A 175 7.44 -5.81 -13.58
CA ASN A 175 7.69 -6.08 -15.00
C ASN A 175 6.49 -5.73 -15.88
N SER A 176 5.27 -6.07 -15.45
CA SER A 176 4.04 -5.69 -16.17
C SER A 176 3.88 -4.16 -16.26
N GLN A 177 4.19 -3.45 -15.17
CA GLN A 177 4.11 -2.00 -15.12
C GLN A 177 5.17 -1.35 -16.01
N LEU A 178 6.39 -1.89 -16.06
CA LEU A 178 7.47 -1.36 -16.90
C LEU A 178 7.18 -1.55 -18.39
N GLN A 179 6.53 -2.64 -18.79
CA GLN A 179 6.08 -2.83 -20.18
C GLN A 179 5.00 -1.81 -20.57
N ALA A 180 4.06 -1.53 -19.66
CA ALA A 180 3.01 -0.53 -19.88
C ALA A 180 3.57 0.91 -19.93
N LEU A 181 4.47 1.25 -18.99
CA LEU A 181 5.03 2.60 -18.84
C LEU A 181 6.21 2.88 -19.77
N GLY A 182 6.83 1.85 -20.35
CA GLY A 182 8.03 1.94 -21.20
C GLY A 182 7.81 2.51 -22.59
N GLN A 183 6.58 2.92 -22.92
CA GLN A 183 6.24 3.48 -24.22
C GLN A 183 6.91 4.85 -24.45
N PRO A 184 7.27 5.18 -25.70
CA PRO A 184 7.80 6.50 -26.04
C PRO A 184 6.79 7.61 -25.76
N PHE A 185 7.26 8.86 -25.76
CA PHE A 185 6.38 10.02 -25.54
C PHE A 185 5.22 10.05 -26.53
N SER A 186 4.01 10.16 -26.01
CA SER A 186 2.78 10.40 -26.76
C SER A 186 2.00 11.54 -26.10
N TRP A 187 1.23 12.26 -26.92
CA TRP A 187 0.21 13.20 -26.46
C TRP A 187 -1.09 12.51 -26.05
N GLU A 188 -1.22 11.21 -26.32
CA GLU A 188 -2.34 10.41 -25.88
C GLU A 188 -2.27 10.17 -24.38
N MET A 189 -3.41 10.37 -23.70
CA MET A 189 -3.60 10.05 -22.30
C MET A 189 -4.77 9.05 -22.22
N PRO A 190 -4.53 7.74 -22.46
CA PRO A 190 -5.59 6.76 -22.75
C PRO A 190 -6.66 6.66 -21.67
N ASP A 191 -6.25 6.81 -20.41
CA ASP A 191 -7.13 6.73 -19.24
C ASP A 191 -7.63 8.09 -18.76
N ALA A 192 -7.42 9.17 -19.54
CA ALA A 192 -7.87 10.50 -19.20
C ALA A 192 -9.39 10.50 -18.95
N TYR A 193 -9.77 11.16 -17.86
CA TYR A 193 -11.18 11.32 -17.47
C TYR A 193 -11.53 12.80 -17.40
N PHE A 194 -12.62 13.18 -18.06
CA PHE A 194 -13.14 14.55 -18.04
C PHE A 194 -14.67 14.52 -17.82
N PRO A 195 -15.15 14.81 -16.59
CA PRO A 195 -16.52 14.48 -16.20
C PRO A 195 -17.61 15.27 -16.93
N ASP A 196 -17.31 16.47 -17.42
CA ASP A 196 -18.32 17.38 -17.98
C ASP A 196 -18.54 17.26 -19.50
N ASN A 197 -17.60 16.65 -20.24
CA ASN A 197 -17.70 16.61 -21.70
C ASN A 197 -16.94 15.44 -22.34
N ALA A 198 -17.70 14.53 -22.97
CA ALA A 198 -17.15 13.36 -23.65
C ALA A 198 -16.25 13.69 -24.85
N ARG A 199 -16.47 14.82 -25.55
CA ARG A 199 -15.59 15.23 -26.67
C ARG A 199 -14.25 15.74 -26.17
N ILE A 200 -14.24 16.47 -25.05
CA ILE A 200 -13.00 16.88 -24.39
C ILE A 200 -12.25 15.64 -23.89
N GLN A 201 -12.95 14.67 -23.28
CA GLN A 201 -12.34 13.41 -22.89
C GLN A 201 -11.74 12.65 -24.09
N ALA A 202 -12.47 12.54 -25.20
CA ALA A 202 -11.97 11.89 -26.41
C ALA A 202 -10.73 12.61 -26.97
N PHE A 203 -10.72 13.94 -27.00
CA PHE A 203 -9.54 14.72 -27.36
C PHE A 203 -8.35 14.43 -26.43
N LEU A 204 -8.57 14.37 -25.11
CA LEU A 204 -7.49 14.09 -24.16
C LEU A 204 -6.86 12.72 -24.40
N ARG A 205 -7.67 11.73 -24.81
CA ARG A 205 -7.23 10.38 -25.17
C ARG A 205 -6.61 10.28 -26.57
N GLY A 206 -6.91 11.22 -27.46
CA GLY A 206 -6.39 11.25 -28.83
C GLY A 206 -4.96 11.82 -28.96
N PRO A 207 -4.39 11.87 -30.16
CA PRO A 207 -3.02 12.34 -30.39
C PRO A 207 -2.89 13.87 -30.49
N GLU A 208 -4.00 14.60 -30.62
CA GLU A 208 -3.95 16.05 -30.87
C GLU A 208 -3.44 16.82 -29.66
N THR A 209 -2.63 17.85 -29.89
CA THR A 209 -1.99 18.62 -28.80
C THR A 209 -2.88 19.71 -28.23
N SER A 210 -3.82 20.22 -29.02
CA SER A 210 -4.71 21.31 -28.65
C SER A 210 -6.06 21.19 -29.33
N MET A 211 -7.13 21.60 -28.65
CA MET A 211 -8.46 21.78 -29.23
C MET A 211 -9.07 23.10 -28.73
N ASN A 212 -10.01 23.66 -29.50
CA ASN A 212 -10.90 24.69 -28.97
C ASN A 212 -12.29 24.10 -28.70
N THR A 213 -13.05 24.76 -27.85
CA THR A 213 -14.41 24.33 -27.48
C THR A 213 -15.50 24.78 -28.46
N ASN A 214 -15.16 25.34 -29.64
CA ASN A 214 -16.17 25.78 -30.60
C ASN A 214 -17.00 24.57 -31.07
N GLY A 215 -18.34 24.69 -31.02
CA GLY A 215 -19.24 23.57 -31.33
C GLY A 215 -19.24 22.43 -30.31
N VAL A 216 -18.50 22.56 -29.21
CA VAL A 216 -18.45 21.59 -28.09
C VAL A 216 -19.09 22.19 -26.84
N ARG A 217 -18.84 23.47 -26.57
CA ARG A 217 -19.42 24.22 -25.46
C ARG A 217 -19.67 25.67 -25.85
N HIS A 218 -20.85 26.17 -25.52
CA HIS A 218 -21.22 27.56 -25.75
C HIS A 218 -20.93 28.42 -24.52
N PHE A 219 -20.45 29.65 -24.72
CA PHE A 219 -20.17 30.61 -23.67
C PHE A 219 -20.83 31.95 -23.97
N ASN A 220 -21.54 32.51 -22.97
CA ASN A 220 -22.22 33.81 -23.07
C ASN A 220 -21.26 35.02 -22.99
N GLY A 221 -19.98 34.84 -23.33
CA GLY A 221 -18.95 35.85 -23.17
C GLY A 221 -17.62 35.30 -22.66
N VAL A 222 -16.55 36.07 -22.91
CA VAL A 222 -15.18 35.71 -22.49
C VAL A 222 -15.04 35.57 -20.97
N GLY A 223 -15.88 36.28 -20.20
CA GLY A 223 -15.96 36.10 -18.74
C GLY A 223 -16.39 34.69 -18.34
N HIS A 224 -17.39 34.11 -19.02
CA HIS A 224 -17.83 32.74 -18.78
C HIS A 224 -16.78 31.72 -19.21
N ALA A 225 -16.15 31.91 -20.37
CA ALA A 225 -15.04 31.06 -20.83
C ALA A 225 -13.87 31.07 -19.83
N ARG A 226 -13.52 32.25 -19.29
CA ARG A 226 -12.47 32.38 -18.27
C ARG A 226 -12.83 31.69 -16.96
N ASN A 227 -14.09 31.79 -16.52
CA ASN A 227 -14.55 31.09 -15.32
C ASN A 227 -14.52 29.57 -15.49
N TYR A 228 -14.88 29.08 -16.67
CA TYR A 228 -14.77 27.67 -17.03
C TYR A 228 -13.31 27.19 -16.97
N ALA A 229 -12.40 27.91 -17.63
CA ALA A 229 -10.97 27.59 -17.58
C ALA A 229 -10.46 27.56 -16.12
N LYS A 230 -10.78 28.57 -15.32
CA LYS A 230 -10.38 28.64 -13.90
C LYS A 230 -10.95 27.50 -13.06
N LYS A 231 -12.20 27.08 -13.28
CA LYS A 231 -12.82 25.96 -12.57
C LYS A 231 -12.01 24.69 -12.79
N TRP A 232 -11.81 24.31 -14.05
CA TRP A 232 -11.13 23.06 -14.40
C TRP A 232 -9.62 23.07 -14.14
N MET A 233 -9.00 24.25 -14.09
CA MET A 233 -7.60 24.38 -13.62
C MET A 233 -7.46 24.23 -12.10
N ARG A 234 -8.55 24.34 -11.32
CA ARG A 234 -8.56 24.10 -9.87
C ARG A 234 -8.92 22.66 -9.51
N GLU A 235 -9.71 22.00 -10.36
CA GLU A 235 -10.09 20.61 -10.16
C GLU A 235 -8.91 19.66 -10.42
N LYS A 236 -8.92 18.52 -9.72
CA LYS A 236 -7.92 17.48 -9.93
C LYS A 236 -8.08 16.90 -11.33
N GLN A 237 -7.02 16.99 -12.13
CA GLN A 237 -6.97 16.32 -13.43
C GLN A 237 -6.69 14.83 -13.20
N VAL A 238 -7.58 13.97 -13.67
CA VAL A 238 -7.50 12.52 -13.44
C VAL A 238 -6.91 11.86 -14.69
N ASN A 239 -5.73 11.26 -14.53
CA ASN A 239 -4.97 10.60 -15.59
C ASN A 239 -4.75 11.50 -16.83
N ALA A 240 -4.65 12.81 -16.62
CA ALA A 240 -4.48 13.78 -17.68
C ALA A 240 -3.65 14.97 -17.20
N SER A 241 -3.05 15.70 -18.13
CA SER A 241 -2.41 16.99 -17.83
C SER A 241 -2.61 17.97 -18.97
N PHE A 242 -3.36 19.05 -18.72
CA PHE A 242 -3.69 20.07 -19.71
C PHE A 242 -3.80 21.47 -19.08
N LYS A 243 -3.76 22.48 -19.94
CA LYS A 243 -4.04 23.88 -19.63
C LYS A 243 -5.28 24.34 -20.36
N LEU A 244 -5.97 25.32 -19.77
CA LEU A 244 -7.16 25.94 -20.35
C LEU A 244 -6.98 27.45 -20.40
N GLU A 245 -7.15 28.02 -21.59
CA GLU A 245 -7.02 29.46 -21.83
C GLU A 245 -8.27 29.98 -22.54
N ALA A 246 -8.86 31.04 -22.02
CA ALA A 246 -10.07 31.63 -22.59
C ALA A 246 -9.71 32.66 -23.67
N GLU A 247 -10.36 32.54 -24.81
CA GLU A 247 -10.12 33.36 -26.00
C GLU A 247 -11.43 33.85 -26.62
N GLY A 248 -11.30 34.77 -27.59
CA GLY A 248 -12.43 35.33 -28.33
C GLY A 248 -13.15 36.46 -27.60
N ARG A 249 -14.26 36.93 -28.20
CA ARG A 249 -15.04 38.08 -27.72
C ARG A 249 -16.53 37.86 -27.92
N GLY A 250 -17.34 38.46 -27.02
CA GLY A 250 -18.80 38.38 -27.08
C GLY A 250 -19.30 36.93 -27.18
N GLN A 251 -20.21 36.68 -28.11
CA GLN A 251 -20.81 35.35 -28.36
C GLN A 251 -19.85 34.37 -29.06
N SER A 252 -18.67 34.82 -29.49
CA SER A 252 -17.63 33.98 -30.09
C SER A 252 -16.52 33.65 -29.08
N ALA A 253 -16.83 33.70 -27.78
CA ALA A 253 -15.89 33.30 -26.73
C ALA A 253 -15.76 31.77 -26.66
N TYR A 254 -14.53 31.29 -26.48
CA TYR A 254 -14.23 29.86 -26.36
C TYR A 254 -13.05 29.62 -25.43
N VAL A 255 -12.77 28.35 -25.17
CA VAL A 255 -11.60 27.92 -24.40
C VAL A 255 -10.72 27.05 -25.28
N ILE A 256 -9.42 27.31 -25.25
CA ILE A 256 -8.39 26.46 -25.83
C ILE A 256 -7.93 25.51 -24.74
N ILE A 257 -7.93 24.21 -25.05
CA ILE A 257 -7.44 23.14 -24.21
C ILE A 257 -6.13 22.67 -24.82
N THR A 258 -5.02 22.81 -24.11
CA THR A 258 -3.70 22.40 -24.58
C THR A 258 -3.13 21.35 -23.66
N LYS A 259 -2.78 20.18 -24.19
CA LYS A 259 -2.12 19.13 -23.42
C LYS A 259 -0.73 19.57 -22.99
N THR A 260 -0.28 19.03 -21.88
CA THR A 260 1.03 19.33 -21.32
C THR A 260 1.83 18.06 -21.14
N ARG A 261 3.15 18.19 -21.17
CA ARG A 261 4.06 17.04 -20.99
C ARG A 261 4.08 16.52 -19.55
N SER A 262 3.49 17.23 -18.58
CA SER A 262 3.62 16.89 -17.15
C SER A 262 3.13 15.48 -16.83
N TRP A 263 2.03 15.03 -17.44
CA TRP A 263 1.52 13.66 -17.28
C TRP A 263 2.60 12.64 -17.66
N PHE A 264 3.17 12.75 -18.86
CA PHE A 264 4.25 11.87 -19.29
C PHE A 264 5.50 11.99 -18.40
N SER A 265 5.87 13.20 -17.97
CA SER A 265 7.01 13.40 -17.07
C SER A 265 6.81 12.73 -15.71
N GLU A 266 5.60 12.73 -15.15
CA GLU A 266 5.26 11.98 -13.94
C GLU A 266 5.32 10.47 -14.18
N HIS A 267 4.82 10.00 -15.33
CA HIS A 267 4.92 8.58 -15.72
C HIS A 267 6.38 8.13 -15.83
N GLN A 268 7.27 8.97 -16.40
CA GLN A 268 8.70 8.68 -16.46
C GLN A 268 9.38 8.65 -15.09
N LYS A 269 8.98 9.52 -14.16
CA LYS A 269 9.47 9.46 -12.77
C LYS A 269 9.05 8.16 -12.09
N GLN A 270 7.81 7.72 -12.29
CA GLN A 270 7.32 6.46 -11.75
C GLN A 270 8.05 5.26 -12.37
N LEU A 271 8.29 5.28 -13.67
CA LEU A 271 9.08 4.26 -14.37
C LEU A 271 10.50 4.16 -13.81
N LEU A 272 11.15 5.28 -13.49
CA LEU A 272 12.48 5.25 -12.86
C LEU A 272 12.43 4.58 -11.48
N LYS A 273 11.43 4.91 -10.66
CA LYS A 273 11.24 4.28 -9.35
C LYS A 273 11.08 2.76 -9.48
N TYR A 274 10.22 2.31 -10.39
CA TYR A 274 10.00 0.87 -10.62
C TYR A 274 11.25 0.17 -11.15
N LYS A 275 12.05 0.81 -12.00
CA LYS A 275 13.34 0.25 -12.45
C LYS A 275 14.32 0.07 -11.28
N THR A 276 14.42 1.08 -10.41
CA THR A 276 15.28 1.00 -9.21
C THR A 276 14.80 -0.09 -8.26
N GLU A 277 13.51 -0.14 -7.97
CA GLU A 277 12.91 -1.16 -7.10
C GLU A 277 13.15 -2.57 -7.67
N LEU A 278 12.87 -2.78 -8.96
CA LEU A 278 13.10 -4.06 -9.63
C LEU A 278 14.57 -4.50 -9.53
N GLY A 279 15.52 -3.58 -9.77
CA GLY A 279 16.94 -3.89 -9.64
C GLY A 279 17.32 -4.39 -8.24
N LEU A 280 16.84 -3.71 -7.19
CA LEU A 280 17.09 -4.11 -5.80
C LEU A 280 16.45 -5.47 -5.46
N LEU A 281 15.22 -5.71 -5.92
CA LEU A 281 14.53 -6.98 -5.67
C LEU A 281 15.17 -8.13 -6.45
N SER A 282 15.56 -7.92 -7.70
CA SER A 282 16.24 -8.94 -8.50
C SER A 282 17.64 -9.27 -7.99
N GLU A 283 18.41 -8.30 -7.50
CA GLU A 283 19.70 -8.57 -6.86
C GLU A 283 19.52 -9.45 -5.60
N ARG A 284 18.48 -9.18 -4.83
CA ARG A 284 18.25 -9.80 -3.53
C ARG A 284 17.57 -11.16 -3.58
N PHE A 285 16.57 -11.31 -4.45
CA PHE A 285 15.70 -12.48 -4.53
C PHE A 285 15.81 -13.21 -5.89
N GLY A 286 16.46 -12.59 -6.87
CA GLY A 286 16.59 -13.14 -8.21
C GLY A 286 17.70 -14.17 -8.33
N ILE A 287 17.51 -15.37 -7.75
CA ILE A 287 18.11 -16.61 -8.27
C ILE A 287 17.11 -17.76 -8.11
N ALA A 288 16.41 -18.11 -9.20
CA ALA A 288 15.75 -19.42 -9.34
C ALA A 288 15.59 -19.95 -10.78
N GLU A 289 16.31 -19.43 -11.79
CA GLU A 289 16.34 -20.08 -13.14
C GLU A 289 17.76 -20.34 -13.72
N GLY A 290 18.83 -19.87 -13.09
CA GLY A 290 20.19 -19.93 -13.69
C GLY A 290 21.20 -20.90 -13.07
N ALA A 291 21.00 -21.38 -11.84
CA ALA A 291 22.05 -22.11 -11.11
C ALA A 291 22.19 -23.60 -11.51
N ALA A 292 21.34 -24.12 -12.40
CA ALA A 292 21.41 -25.52 -12.86
C ALA A 292 22.24 -25.74 -14.15
N ARG A 293 22.81 -24.69 -14.76
CA ARG A 293 23.55 -24.82 -16.03
C ARG A 293 24.80 -23.94 -16.09
N SER A 294 25.83 -24.26 -15.31
CA SER A 294 27.23 -24.24 -15.79
C SER A 294 28.22 -24.46 -14.64
N ASP A 295 28.23 -25.66 -14.08
CA ASP A 295 29.43 -26.16 -13.38
C ASP A 295 30.05 -27.28 -14.21
N THR A 296 30.64 -26.89 -15.35
CA THR A 296 31.64 -27.69 -16.05
C THR A 296 32.87 -26.83 -16.30
N ARG A 297 33.62 -26.58 -15.23
CA ARG A 297 35.01 -26.11 -15.31
C ARG A 297 35.84 -27.13 -16.10
N LYS A 298 36.12 -26.82 -17.36
CA LYS A 298 37.23 -27.42 -18.13
C LYS A 298 38.53 -27.15 -17.38
N ARG A 299 39.12 -28.20 -16.79
CA ARG A 299 40.54 -28.21 -16.43
C ARG A 299 41.35 -28.35 -17.73
N ALA A 300 42.04 -27.31 -18.14
CA ALA A 300 43.15 -27.42 -19.08
C ALA A 300 44.37 -27.95 -18.32
N ARG A 301 44.90 -29.11 -18.76
CA ARG A 301 46.23 -29.60 -18.37
C ARG A 301 47.23 -29.10 -19.42
N HIS A 302 48.26 -28.41 -18.96
CA HIS A 302 49.51 -28.24 -19.68
C HIS A 302 50.39 -29.46 -19.43
N GLU A 303 50.79 -30.15 -20.50
CA GLU A 303 52.11 -30.76 -20.70
C GLU A 303 52.50 -30.50 -22.17
#